data_AF-A0A182JPU8-F1
#
_entry.id   AF-A0A182JPU8-F1
#
_cell.length_a   1.000
_cell.length_b   1.000
_cell.length_c   1.000
_cell.angle_alpha   90.00
_cell.angle_beta   90.00
_cell.angle_gamma   90.00
#
_symmetry.space_group_name_H-M   'P 1'
#
loop_
_entity.id
_entity.type
_entity.pdbx_description
1 polymer ?
#
loop_
_entity_poly.entity_id
_entity_poly.type
_entity_poly.pdbx_seq_one_letter_code
_entity_poly.pdbx_strand_id
1 'polypeptide(L)'
;MIQLFNASFSHRKDSRTELIGCSSTLFHLAATRLSKQLEEFEDCKRSNVNVSNHDCSDSIRRATADLQQGLYNFIHCTKDIH
;
A
#
# COMPACT_ATOMS: atom_id res chain seq x y z
N MET A 1 1.32 -4.45 -28.85
CA MET A 1 1.54 -5.89 -29.00
C MET A 1 2.12 -6.39 -27.68
N ILE A 2 1.29 -6.94 -26.79
CA ILE A 2 1.73 -7.61 -25.56
C ILE A 2 1.19 -9.02 -25.68
N GLN A 3 2.09 -9.96 -25.97
CA GLN A 3 1.77 -11.36 -26.12
C GLN A 3 1.62 -12.02 -24.74
N LEU A 4 0.45 -12.64 -24.55
CA LEU A 4 0.20 -13.96 -23.98
C LEU A 4 0.97 -14.35 -22.70
N PHE A 5 0.25 -14.38 -21.57
CA PHE A 5 0.42 -15.43 -20.57
C PHE A 5 -0.80 -16.35 -20.62
N ASN A 6 -0.70 -17.38 -21.47
CA ASN A 6 -1.52 -18.57 -21.38
C ASN A 6 -0.83 -19.47 -20.33
N ALA A 7 -1.25 -19.37 -19.07
CA ALA A 7 -0.84 -20.30 -18.03
C ALA A 7 -2.05 -21.18 -17.70
N SER A 8 -1.95 -22.45 -18.09
CA SER A 8 -2.91 -23.50 -17.80
C SER A 8 -3.32 -23.49 -16.33
N PHE A 9 -4.61 -23.28 -16.09
CA PHE A 9 -5.23 -23.19 -14.77
C PHE A 9 -5.32 -24.60 -14.16
N SER A 10 -4.24 -25.07 -13.55
CA SER A 10 -4.23 -26.30 -12.75
C SER A 10 -4.56 -25.96 -11.30
N HIS A 11 -5.55 -26.66 -10.74
CA HIS A 11 -6.23 -26.37 -9.47
C HIS A 11 -5.39 -26.78 -8.24
N ARG A 12 -4.17 -26.23 -8.13
CA ARG A 12 -3.40 -26.06 -6.90
C ARG A 12 -2.70 -24.72 -7.07
N LYS A 13 -3.19 -23.67 -6.39
CA LYS A 13 -2.48 -22.40 -6.35
C LYS A 13 -1.09 -22.69 -5.78
N ASP A 14 -0.07 -22.57 -6.61
CA ASP A 14 1.32 -22.63 -6.18
C ASP A 14 1.51 -21.58 -5.07
N SER A 15 2.13 -21.97 -3.96
CA SER A 15 2.43 -21.09 -2.82
C SER A 15 3.15 -19.81 -3.27
N ARG A 16 3.94 -19.89 -4.35
CA ARG A 16 4.53 -18.72 -5.01
C ARG A 16 3.50 -17.76 -5.59
N THR A 17 2.46 -18.28 -6.24
CA THR A 17 1.38 -17.47 -6.81
C THR A 17 0.57 -16.78 -5.71
N GLU A 18 0.30 -17.48 -4.60
CA GLU A 18 -0.37 -16.88 -3.44
C GLU A 18 0.47 -15.79 -2.79
N LEU A 19 1.78 -16.03 -2.62
CA LEU A 19 2.70 -15.04 -2.06
C LEU A 19 2.79 -13.78 -2.94
N ILE A 20 2.82 -13.94 -4.27
CA ILE A 20 2.78 -12.81 -5.21
C ILE A 20 1.47 -12.04 -5.04
N GLY A 21 0.33 -12.74 -4.91
CA GLY A 21 -0.97 -12.13 -4.63
C GLY A 21 -0.93 -11.27 -3.37
N CYS A 22 -0.54 -11.84 -2.23
CA CYS A 22 -0.45 -11.12 -0.94
C CYS A 22 0.50 -9.91 -1.02
N SER A 23 1.66 -10.08 -1.67
CA SER A 23 2.67 -9.03 -1.79
C SER A 23 2.22 -7.88 -2.69
N SER A 24 1.52 -8.18 -3.79
CA SER A 24 1.06 -7.18 -4.75
C SER A 24 0.15 -6.13 -4.12
N THR A 25 -0.75 -6.55 -3.24
CA THR A 25 -1.65 -5.65 -2.51
C THR A 25 -0.87 -4.71 -1.59
N LEU A 26 0.09 -5.22 -0.83
CA LEU A 26 0.92 -4.40 0.06
C LEU A 26 1.76 -3.39 -0.72
N PHE A 27 2.44 -3.82 -1.79
CA PHE A 27 3.27 -2.92 -2.59
C PHE A 27 2.45 -1.86 -3.32
N HIS A 28 1.26 -2.20 -3.81
CA HIS A 28 0.37 -1.23 -4.45
C HIS A 28 -0.12 -0.16 -3.46
N LEU A 29 -0.48 -0.58 -2.24
CA LEU A 29 -0.84 0.33 -1.16
C LEU A 29 0.34 1.24 -0.79
N ALA A 30 1.52 0.67 -0.60
CA ALA A 30 2.73 1.42 -0.24
C ALA A 30 3.10 2.45 -1.31
N ALA A 31 3.11 2.05 -2.58
CA ALA A 31 3.35 2.97 -3.68
C ALA A 31 2.32 4.11 -3.71
N THR A 32 1.02 3.78 -3.60
CA THR A 32 -0.05 4.78 -3.62
C THR A 32 0.06 5.76 -2.46
N ARG A 33 0.36 5.29 -1.24
CA ARG A 33 0.49 6.16 -0.07
C ARG A 33 1.74 7.01 -0.09
N LEU A 34 2.89 6.47 -0.45
CA LEU A 34 4.12 7.25 -0.56
C LEU A 34 4.00 8.33 -1.64
N SER A 35 3.35 8.04 -2.77
CA SER A 35 3.12 9.04 -3.82
C SER A 35 2.22 10.18 -3.37
N LYS A 36 1.21 9.92 -2.53
CA LYS A 36 0.27 10.95 -2.06
C LYS A 36 0.76 11.72 -0.84
N GLN A 37 1.64 11.12 -0.03
CA GLN A 37 1.98 11.68 1.28
C GLN A 37 2.70 13.03 1.19
N LEU A 38 3.53 13.25 0.17
CA LEU A 38 4.19 14.53 -0.03
C LEU A 38 3.17 15.62 -0.43
N GLU A 39 2.25 15.29 -1.34
CA GLU A 39 1.19 16.20 -1.79
C GLU A 39 0.27 16.59 -0.63
N GLU A 40 -0.21 15.61 0.16
CA GLU A 40 -1.05 15.85 1.33
C GLU A 40 -0.35 16.69 2.41
N PHE A 41 0.97 16.52 2.57
CA PHE A 41 1.77 17.33 3.49
C PHE A 41 1.94 18.77 2.99
N GLU A 42 2.30 18.94 1.71
CA GLU A 42 2.46 20.26 1.11
C GLU A 42 1.14 21.05 1.11
N ASP A 43 0.02 20.41 0.79
CA ASP A 43 -1.30 21.02 0.81
C ASP A 43 -1.65 21.50 2.23
N CYS A 44 -1.42 20.65 3.23
CA CYS A 44 -1.62 21.02 4.63
C CYS A 44 -0.78 22.26 5.03
N LYS A 45 0.48 22.33 4.57
CA LYS A 45 1.35 23.48 4.81
C LYS A 45 0.88 24.74 4.08
N ARG A 46 0.42 24.63 2.83
CA ARG A 46 -0.05 25.79 2.03
C ARG A 46 -1.38 26.33 2.52
N SER A 47 -2.31 25.49 2.96
CA SER A 47 -3.61 25.92 3.47
C SER A 47 -3.52 26.74 4.76
N ASN A 48 -2.37 26.73 5.44
CA ASN A 48 -2.22 27.29 6.79
C ASN A 48 -1.02 28.24 6.93
N VAL A 49 -0.65 28.92 5.84
CA VAL A 49 0.52 29.83 5.76
C VAL A 49 0.52 30.92 6.85
N ASN A 50 -0.66 31.33 7.36
CA ASN A 50 -0.79 32.38 8.36
C ASN A 50 -1.09 31.87 9.78
N VAL A 51 -1.11 30.56 10.01
CA VAL A 51 -1.37 29.96 11.33
C VAL A 51 -0.03 29.55 11.93
N SER A 52 0.49 30.36 12.86
CA SER A 52 1.63 29.95 13.68
C SER A 52 1.26 28.67 14.44
N ASN A 53 2.12 27.64 14.36
CA ASN A 53 1.95 26.33 15.01
C ASN A 53 0.97 25.34 14.33
N HIS A 54 0.70 25.50 13.03
CA HIS A 54 -0.14 24.52 12.31
C HIS A 54 0.54 23.15 12.21
N ASP A 55 -0.14 22.14 12.74
CA ASP A 55 0.32 20.76 12.79
C ASP A 55 -0.24 19.93 11.62
N CYS A 56 0.66 19.43 10.78
CA CYS A 56 0.36 18.51 9.68
C CYS A 56 0.63 17.05 10.03
N SER A 57 0.89 16.72 11.30
CA SER A 57 1.13 15.36 11.77
C SER A 57 -0.01 14.40 11.43
N ASP A 58 -1.23 14.91 11.28
CA ASP A 58 -2.41 14.12 10.92
C ASP A 58 -2.36 13.49 9.52
N SER A 59 -1.70 14.13 8.54
CA SER A 59 -1.50 13.49 7.23
C SER A 59 -0.52 12.32 7.34
N ILE A 60 0.56 12.52 8.09
CA ILE A 60 1.57 11.50 8.36
C ILE A 60 0.96 10.32 9.14
N ARG A 61 0.21 10.61 10.21
CA ARG A 61 -0.45 9.62 11.06
C ARG A 61 -1.41 8.73 10.26
N ARG A 62 -2.19 9.31 9.34
CA ARG A 62 -3.10 8.55 8.46
C ARG A 62 -2.33 7.62 7.52
N ALA A 63 -1.29 8.12 6.86
CA ALA A 63 -0.45 7.29 5.99
C ALA A 63 0.21 6.12 6.77
N THR A 64 0.68 6.37 7.99
CA THR A 64 1.22 5.32 8.87
C THR A 64 0.17 4.27 9.21
N ALA A 65 -1.04 4.68 9.62
CA ALA A 65 -2.11 3.75 9.96
C ALA A 65 -2.50 2.86 8.78
N ASP A 66 -2.60 3.42 7.58
CA ASP A 66 -2.91 2.66 6.37
C ASP A 66 -1.83 1.62 6.05
N LEU A 67 -0.55 1.99 6.14
CA LEU A 67 0.57 1.07 5.91
C LEU A 67 0.62 -0.05 6.95
N GLN A 68 0.34 0.26 8.23
CA GLN A 68 0.25 -0.73 9.29
C GLN A 68 -0.88 -1.73 9.03
N GLN A 69 -2.05 -1.25 8.60
CA GLN A 69 -3.16 -2.12 8.23
C GLN A 69 -2.80 -3.00 7.03
N GLY A 70 -2.13 -2.44 6.02
CA GLY A 70 -1.62 -3.19 4.87
C GLY A 70 -0.67 -4.31 5.28
N LEU A 71 0.26 -4.03 6.19
CA LEU A 71 1.20 -5.02 6.71
C LEU A 71 0.49 -6.13 7.50
N TYR A 72 -0.48 -5.77 8.34
CA TYR A 72 -1.32 -6.74 9.04
C TYR A 72 -2.05 -7.66 8.05
N ASN A 73 -2.64 -7.10 7.00
CA ASN A 73 -3.32 -7.86 5.96
C ASN A 73 -2.35 -8.79 5.20
N PHE A 74 -1.14 -8.33 4.92
CA PHE A 74 -0.10 -9.16 4.29
C PHE A 74 0.26 -10.35 5.17
N ILE A 75 0.56 -10.12 6.46
CA ILE A 75 0.90 -11.18 7.41
C ILE A 75 -0.23 -12.21 7.49
N HIS A 76 -1.48 -11.74 7.59
CA HIS A 76 -2.65 -12.60 7.63
C HIS A 76 -2.81 -13.40 6.32
N CYS A 77 -2.60 -12.76 5.17
CA CYS A 77 -2.67 -13.39 3.85
C CYS A 77 -1.60 -14.49 3.67
N THR A 78 -0.40 -14.27 4.19
CA THR A 78 0.71 -15.23 4.06
C THR A 78 0.71 -16.35 5.09
N LYS A 79 -0.15 -16.29 6.10
CA LYS A 79 -0.11 -17.15 7.28
C LYS A 79 -0.17 -18.64 6.96
N ASP A 80 -0.96 -19.00 5.95
CA ASP A 80 -1.27 -20.39 5.61
C ASP A 80 -0.66 -20.83 4.27
N ILE A 81 0.30 -20.07 3.73
CA ILE A 81 1.04 -20.42 2.52
C ILE A 81 2.13 -21.44 2.87
N HIS A 82 2.08 -22.64 2.27
CA HIS A 82 2.99 -23.78 2.53
C HIS A 82 3.76 -24.18 1.27
#